data_AF-A0A5C7L2P1-F1
#
_entry.id   AF-A0A5C7L2P1-F1
#
_cell.length_a   1.000
_cell.length_b   1.000
_cell.length_c   1.000
_cell.angle_alpha   90.00
_cell.angle_beta   90.00
_cell.angle_gamma   90.00
#
_symmetry.space_group_name_H-M   'P 1'
#
loop_
_entity.id
_entity.type
_entity.pdbx_description
1 polymer ?
#
loop_
_entity_poly.entity_id
_entity_poly.type
_entity_poly.pdbx_seq_one_letter_code
_entity_poly.pdbx_strand_id
1 'polypeptide(L)'
;MTEKPVHHYVYYPAHRIYNEPDRHTWFWYQGGQWWTDHELPPVFQPLAHDGVYVDLRTARPYERQAWVESRFGSPAAYERRHPGQHPHDNAPRARDPYPMVTARAKGLVGDARGLRA
;
A
#
# COMPACT_ATOMS: atom_id res chain seq x y z
N MET A 1 11.75 15.52 -23.72
CA MET A 1 11.91 15.13 -22.30
C MET A 1 10.51 14.92 -21.75
N THR A 2 10.09 13.69 -21.51
CA THR A 2 8.72 13.42 -21.03
C THR A 2 8.69 13.68 -19.53
N GLU A 3 8.15 14.83 -19.13
CA GLU A 3 7.92 15.11 -17.72
C GLU A 3 6.85 14.16 -17.19
N LYS A 4 7.16 13.40 -16.14
CA LYS A 4 6.15 12.57 -15.47
C LYS A 4 5.22 13.49 -14.67
N PRO A 5 3.89 13.32 -14.76
CA PRO A 5 2.95 14.08 -13.97
C PRO A 5 3.23 13.91 -12.47
N VAL A 6 3.02 14.97 -11.71
CA VAL A 6 3.03 14.91 -10.24
C VAL A 6 1.66 14.41 -9.80
N HIS A 7 1.67 13.45 -8.89
CA HIS A 7 0.50 12.87 -8.26
C HIS A 7 0.51 13.24 -6.77
N HIS A 8 -0.65 13.61 -6.26
CA HIS A 8 -0.85 13.99 -4.87
C HIS A 8 -1.36 12.80 -4.08
N TYR A 9 -0.63 12.42 -3.03
CA TYR A 9 -0.97 11.32 -2.16
C TYR A 9 -1.08 11.78 -0.71
N VAL A 10 -1.92 11.10 0.06
CA VAL A 10 -1.91 11.13 1.52
C VAL A 10 -1.29 9.81 1.99
N TYR A 11 -0.15 9.88 2.66
CA TYR A 11 0.58 8.73 3.18
C TYR A 11 0.34 8.56 4.68
N TYR A 12 -0.01 7.34 5.10
CA TYR A 12 -0.21 6.95 6.49
C TYR A 12 0.97 6.04 6.91
N PRO A 13 1.97 6.59 7.61
CA PRO A 13 3.24 5.91 7.85
C PRO A 13 3.13 4.69 8.77
N ALA A 14 2.17 4.68 9.71
CA ALA A 14 1.99 3.58 10.67
C ALA A 14 1.74 2.23 9.98
N HIS A 15 0.97 2.24 8.89
CA HIS A 15 0.53 1.02 8.20
C HIS A 15 0.90 0.98 6.72
N ARG A 16 1.75 1.91 6.26
CA ARG A 16 2.16 2.02 4.85
C ARG A 16 0.96 2.07 3.91
N ILE A 17 0.02 2.97 4.20
CA ILE A 17 -1.17 3.18 3.39
C ILE A 17 -0.99 4.48 2.60
N TYR A 18 -1.42 4.52 1.35
CA TYR A 18 -1.54 5.71 0.54
C TYR A 18 -2.98 5.88 0.08
N ASN A 19 -3.43 7.13 0.04
CA ASN A 19 -4.68 7.54 -0.60
C ASN A 19 -4.34 8.56 -1.70
N GLU A 20 -4.81 8.33 -2.92
CA GLU A 20 -4.80 9.30 -4.02
C GLU A 20 -6.21 9.94 -4.09
N PRO A 21 -6.45 11.07 -3.40
CA PRO A 21 -7.77 11.68 -3.32
C PRO A 21 -8.33 12.05 -4.70
N ASP A 22 -7.47 12.50 -5.63
CA ASP A 22 -7.87 12.90 -6.98
C ASP A 22 -8.50 11.76 -7.79
N ARG A 23 -8.07 10.52 -7.51
CA ARG A 23 -8.53 9.31 -8.21
C ARG A 23 -9.38 8.40 -7.34
N HIS A 24 -9.60 8.78 -6.08
CA HIS A 24 -10.12 7.90 -5.03
C HIS A 24 -9.50 6.50 -5.11
N THR A 25 -8.17 6.43 -5.11
CA THR A 25 -7.45 5.16 -5.19
C THR A 25 -6.62 4.96 -3.93
N TRP A 26 -6.75 3.79 -3.34
CA TRP A 26 -6.06 3.40 -2.13
C TRP A 26 -4.97 2.39 -2.44
N PHE A 27 -3.83 2.52 -1.79
CA PHE A 27 -2.73 1.57 -1.85
C PHE A 27 -2.32 1.19 -0.44
N TRP A 28 -2.31 -0.09 -0.09
CA TRP A 28 -1.91 -0.51 1.24
C TRP A 28 -0.99 -1.72 1.18
N TYR A 29 -0.10 -1.81 2.15
CA TYR A 29 0.80 -2.95 2.28
C TYR A 29 0.21 -4.00 3.22
N GLN A 30 0.01 -5.22 2.73
CA GLN A 30 -0.52 -6.33 3.53
C GLN A 30 0.12 -7.65 3.10
N GLY A 31 0.57 -8.43 4.09
CA GLY A 31 1.04 -9.80 3.86
C GLY A 31 2.24 -9.91 2.94
N GLY A 32 3.12 -8.91 2.92
CA GLY A 32 4.30 -8.90 2.05
C GLY A 32 4.09 -8.22 0.69
N GLN A 33 2.86 -7.85 0.34
CA GLN A 33 2.50 -7.32 -0.97
C GLN A 33 1.76 -5.99 -0.88
N TRP A 34 1.89 -5.19 -1.94
CA TRP A 34 1.07 -4.00 -2.16
C TRP A 34 -0.26 -4.35 -2.81
N TRP A 35 -1.32 -3.81 -2.26
CA TRP A 35 -2.68 -3.92 -2.76
C TRP A 35 -3.14 -2.56 -3.26
N THR A 36 -4.11 -2.57 -4.17
CA THR A 36 -4.67 -1.36 -4.76
C THR A 36 -6.14 -1.57 -5.04
N ASP A 37 -6.97 -0.61 -4.63
CA ASP A 37 -8.41 -0.62 -4.87
C ASP A 37 -8.98 0.80 -4.82
N HIS A 38 -10.24 0.97 -5.22
CA HIS A 38 -10.94 2.26 -5.15
C HIS A 38 -11.46 2.59 -3.75
N GLU A 39 -11.54 1.59 -2.87
CA GLU A 39 -11.96 1.74 -1.48
C GLU A 39 -10.97 1.05 -0.56
N LEU A 40 -10.70 1.68 0.59
CA LEU A 40 -9.91 1.04 1.64
C LEU A 40 -10.81 0.05 2.39
N PRO A 41 -10.43 -1.24 2.52
CA PRO A 41 -11.24 -2.21 3.24
C PRO A 41 -11.54 -1.75 4.69
N PRO A 42 -12.73 -2.05 5.24
CA PRO A 42 -13.15 -1.54 6.55
C PRO A 42 -12.18 -1.82 7.70
N VAL A 43 -11.42 -2.92 7.63
CA VAL A 43 -10.40 -3.27 8.64
C VAL A 43 -9.22 -2.30 8.67
N PHE A 44 -8.96 -1.58 7.57
CA PHE A 44 -7.86 -0.61 7.46
C PHE A 44 -8.34 0.84 7.59
N GLN A 45 -9.64 1.12 7.46
CA GLN A 45 -10.19 2.47 7.60
C GLN A 45 -9.83 3.14 8.93
N PRO A 46 -9.90 2.46 10.10
CA PRO A 46 -9.48 3.05 11.36
C PRO A 46 -7.99 3.38 11.43
N LEU A 47 -7.18 2.85 10.50
CA LEU A 47 -5.73 3.04 10.44
C LEU A 47 -5.33 4.21 9.51
N ALA A 48 -6.28 4.72 8.73
CA ALA A 48 -6.08 5.86 7.85
C ALA A 48 -6.30 7.19 8.60
N HIS A 49 -5.61 7.35 9.73
CA HIS A 49 -5.58 8.59 10.51
C HIS A 49 -4.16 9.16 10.54
N ASP A 50 -4.03 10.46 10.81
CA ASP A 50 -2.73 11.17 10.86
C ASP A 50 -1.92 11.07 9.55
N GLY A 51 -2.61 11.15 8.42
CA GLY A 51 -2.00 11.14 7.10
C GLY A 51 -1.17 12.39 6.80
N VAL A 52 -0.08 12.20 6.06
CA VAL A 52 0.78 13.30 5.57
C VAL A 52 0.69 13.42 4.06
N TYR A 53 0.65 14.66 3.56
CA TYR A 53 0.65 14.91 2.12
C TYR A 53 2.02 14.64 1.50
N VAL A 54 2.04 13.92 0.38
CA VAL A 54 3.24 13.54 -0.36
C VAL A 54 3.00 13.68 -1.86
N ASP A 55 3.89 14.42 -2.52
CA ASP A 55 3.86 14.58 -3.97
C ASP A 55 4.87 13.63 -4.62
N LEU A 56 4.40 12.78 -5.55
CA LEU A 56 5.23 11.81 -6.24
C LEU A 56 5.07 11.90 -7.75
N ARG A 57 6.19 11.80 -8.47
CA ARG A 57 6.21 11.72 -9.94
C ARG A 57 6.04 10.28 -10.46
N THR A 58 5.15 9.53 -9.83
CA THR A 58 4.78 8.17 -10.22
C THR A 58 3.33 7.93 -9.84
N ALA A 59 2.62 7.15 -10.67
CA ALA A 59 1.27 6.69 -10.38
C ALA A 59 1.22 5.53 -9.38
N ARG A 60 2.39 4.98 -9.01
CA ARG A 60 2.52 3.85 -8.08
C ARG A 60 3.39 4.30 -6.90
N PRO A 61 2.79 4.77 -5.80
CA PRO A 61 3.55 5.40 -4.71
C PRO A 61 4.59 4.46 -4.09
N TYR A 62 4.30 3.15 -4.07
CA TYR A 62 5.19 2.12 -3.55
C TYR A 62 6.51 1.96 -4.33
N GLU A 63 6.62 2.42 -5.58
CA GLU A 63 7.90 2.45 -6.32
C GLU A 63 8.92 3.42 -5.70
N ARG A 64 8.44 4.35 -4.87
CA ARG A 64 9.24 5.32 -4.13
C ARG A 64 9.14 5.11 -2.62
N GLN A 65 8.67 3.95 -2.16
CA GLN A 65 8.48 3.66 -0.72
C GLN A 65 9.73 3.96 0.11
N ALA A 66 10.91 3.51 -0.32
CA ALA A 66 12.16 3.73 0.42
C ALA A 66 12.47 5.24 0.59
N TRP A 67 12.17 6.05 -0.42
CA TRP A 67 12.34 7.50 -0.35
C TRP A 67 11.29 8.14 0.58
N VAL A 68 10.03 7.71 0.48
CA VAL A 68 8.95 8.20 1.35
C VAL A 68 9.24 7.87 2.81
N GLU A 69 9.64 6.63 3.13
CA GLU A 69 9.98 6.23 4.49
C GLU A 69 11.17 7.00 5.05
N SER A 70 12.18 7.27 4.22
CA SER A 70 13.33 8.08 4.63
C SER A 70 12.96 9.53 4.93
N ARG A 71 11.90 10.07 4.32
CA ARG A 71 11.53 11.48 4.41
C ARG A 71 10.42 11.73 5.44
N PHE A 72 9.42 10.86 5.48
CA PHE A 72 8.19 11.00 6.25
C PHE A 72 8.08 10.00 7.40
N GLY A 73 8.96 9.00 7.44
CA GLY A 73 9.01 7.99 8.48
C GLY A 73 8.55 6.61 8.02
N SER A 74 9.12 5.60 8.64
CA SER A 74 8.71 4.20 8.52
C SER A 74 7.77 3.82 9.67
N PRO A 75 7.04 2.68 9.56
CA PRO A 75 6.24 2.16 10.66
C PRO A 75 7.01 2.10 11.98
N ALA A 76 8.22 1.53 11.97
CA ALA A 76 9.08 1.42 13.15
C ALA A 76 9.53 2.78 13.74
N ALA A 77 9.55 3.85 12.93
CA ALA A 77 9.81 5.19 13.44
C ALA A 77 8.55 5.81 14.07
N TYR A 78 7.37 5.50 13.52
CA TYR A 78 6.08 5.93 14.06
C TYR A 78 5.78 5.27 15.41
N GLU A 79 5.96 3.95 15.50
CA GLU A 79 5.79 3.16 16.74
C GLU A 79 6.65 3.70 17.90
N ARG A 80 7.90 4.05 17.62
CA ARG A 80 8.81 4.61 18.63
C ARG A 80 8.42 6.01 19.10
N ARG A 81 7.81 6.82 18.24
CA ARG A 81 7.33 8.17 18.60
C ARG A 81 6.01 8.15 19.34
N HIS A 82 5.20 7.11 19.13
CA HIS A 82 3.87 6.95 19.72
C HIS A 82 3.75 5.61 20.47
N PRO A 83 4.53 5.38 21.55
CA PRO A 83 4.45 4.14 22.31
C PRO A 83 3.05 4.00 22.93
N GLY A 84 2.32 2.95 22.54
CA GLY A 84 0.99 2.64 23.08
C GLY A 84 -0.21 3.10 22.24
N GLN A 85 -0.01 3.73 21.07
CA GLN A 85 -1.11 4.05 20.13
C GLN A 85 -1.32 2.98 19.04
N HIS A 86 -0.90 1.73 19.27
CA HIS A 86 -1.39 0.63 18.45
C HIS A 86 -2.87 0.40 18.77
N PRO A 87 -3.80 0.50 17.82
CA PRO A 87 -5.21 0.16 18.04
C PRO A 87 -5.42 -1.36 18.06
N HIS A 88 -4.54 -2.11 18.72
CA HIS A 88 -4.60 -3.56 18.82
C HIS A 88 -5.44 -4.08 20.00
N ASP A 89 -6.04 -3.22 20.81
CA ASP A 89 -6.85 -3.66 21.97
C ASP A 89 -8.34 -3.91 21.64
N ASN A 90 -8.79 -3.74 20.38
CA ASN A 90 -10.18 -4.05 20.02
C ASN A 90 -10.36 -4.91 18.77
N ALA A 91 -9.31 -5.60 18.31
CA ALA A 91 -9.53 -6.73 17.41
C ALA A 91 -10.05 -7.91 18.25
N PRO A 92 -11.31 -8.34 18.12
CA PRO A 92 -11.74 -9.56 18.79
C PRO A 92 -10.79 -10.69 18.38
N ARG A 93 -10.21 -11.37 19.37
CA ARG A 93 -9.56 -12.67 19.20
C ARG A 93 -10.61 -13.69 18.74
N ALA A 94 -11.02 -13.60 17.48
CA ALA A 94 -11.97 -14.52 16.89
C ALA A 94 -11.74 -14.58 15.38
N ARG A 95 -11.10 -15.68 14.98
CA ARG A 95 -11.21 -16.36 13.68
C ARG A 95 -10.88 -15.52 12.43
N ASP A 96 -9.85 -15.95 11.71
CA ASP A 96 -9.57 -15.64 10.31
C ASP A 96 -10.81 -15.16 9.51
N PRO A 97 -10.88 -13.87 9.11
CA PRO A 97 -11.92 -13.42 8.20
C PRO A 97 -11.40 -13.20 6.77
N TYR A 98 -10.13 -13.48 6.48
CA TYR A 98 -9.69 -13.62 5.09
C TYR A 98 -9.44 -15.11 4.80
N PRO A 99 -10.26 -15.76 3.95
CA PRO A 99 -9.80 -17.01 3.36
C PRO A 99 -8.48 -16.71 2.68
N MET A 100 -7.50 -17.59 2.87
CA MET A 100 -6.40 -17.74 1.92
C MET A 100 -7.03 -17.89 0.53
N VAL A 101 -7.19 -16.79 -0.22
CA VAL A 101 -7.60 -16.87 -1.61
C VAL A 101 -6.35 -17.37 -2.31
N THR A 102 -6.33 -18.69 -2.52
CA THR A 102 -5.34 -19.42 -3.28
C THR A 102 -4.92 -18.60 -4.49
N ALA A 103 -3.62 -18.33 -4.57
CA ALA A 103 -2.98 -17.78 -5.75
C ALA A 103 -3.48 -18.52 -7.00
N ARG A 104 -4.33 -17.86 -7.79
CA ARG A 104 -4.46 -18.20 -9.20
C ARG A 104 -3.51 -17.27 -9.94
N ALA A 105 -2.28 -17.77 -10.12
CA ALA A 105 -1.38 -17.26 -11.14
C ALA A 105 -2.13 -17.23 -12.47
N LYS A 106 -2.53 -16.04 -12.94
CA LYS A 106 -2.81 -15.83 -14.35
C LYS A 106 -1.48 -15.75 -15.06
N GLY A 107 -0.96 -16.93 -15.43
CA GLY A 107 0.02 -17.06 -16.50
C GLY A 107 -0.59 -16.45 -17.76
N LEU A 108 -0.02 -15.33 -18.19
CA LEU A 108 -0.26 -14.76 -19.50
C LEU A 108 0.30 -15.70 -20.55
N VAL A 109 -0.59 -16.08 -21.47
CA VAL A 109 -0.29 -16.63 -22.80
C VAL A 109 0.77 -15.80 -23.51
N GLY A 110 1.75 -16.48 -24.07
CA GLY A 110 2.72 -15.98 -25.03
C GLY A 110 3.13 -17.13 -25.94
N ASP A 111 2.39 -17.29 -27.03
CA ASP A 111 2.56 -18.30 -28.08
C ASP A 111 3.82 -18.06 -28.93
N ALA A 112 4.41 -19.16 -29.38
CA ALA A 112 5.19 -19.39 -30.61
C ALA A 112 6.31 -18.43 -31.06
N ARG A 113 7.54 -18.97 -31.21
CA ARG A 113 8.15 -19.33 -32.51
C ARG A 113 9.58 -19.87 -32.30
N GLY A 114 9.92 -20.88 -33.09
CA GLY A 114 11.05 -21.78 -32.85
C GLY A 114 12.40 -21.29 -33.37
N LEU A 115 13.41 -22.13 -33.18
CA LEU A 115 14.30 -22.54 -34.26
C LEU A 115 15.01 -23.84 -33.85
N ARG A 116 14.92 -24.82 -34.75
CA ARG A 116 15.81 -25.99 -34.80
C ARG A 116 17.26 -25.52 -34.95
N ALA A 117 18.18 -26.27 -34.36
CA ALA A 117 19.29 -26.91 -35.08
C ALA A 117 19.74 -28.11 -34.25
#